data_AF-A0A1Y3N4P1-F1
#
_entry.id   AF-A0A1Y3N4P1-F1
#
_cell.length_a   1.000
_cell.length_b   1.000
_cell.length_c   1.000
_cell.angle_alpha   90.00
_cell.angle_beta   90.00
_cell.angle_gamma   90.00
#
_symmetry.space_group_name_H-M   'P 1'
#
loop_
_entity.id
_entity.type
_entity.pdbx_description
1 polymer ?
#
loop_
_entity_poly.entity_id
_entity_poly.type
_entity_poly.pdbx_seq_one_letter_code
_entity_poly.pdbx_strand_id
1 'polypeptide(L)'
;MERNLKIEISDTNRGKEQIIINRKYNINFSNTRKNNSEIYKCTEYKTLNKCKSFIILNDKKEILKYEGSYYHLEKGFEVSISLTKHKLKDEIKKSSNSFDIIII
;
A
#
# COMPACT_ATOMS: atom_id res chain seq x y z
N MET A 1 -3.44 20.82 7.34
CA MET A 1 -2.05 20.30 7.29
C MET A 1 -2.07 19.14 6.33
N GLU A 2 -1.56 19.36 5.11
CA GLU A 2 -1.49 18.36 4.05
C GLU A 2 -0.70 17.14 4.57
N ARG A 3 -1.32 15.96 4.51
CA ARG A 3 -0.66 14.70 4.92
C ARG A 3 -0.16 14.02 3.66
N ASN A 4 1.09 14.26 3.32
CA ASN A 4 1.70 13.62 2.16
C ASN A 4 1.92 12.13 2.47
N LEU A 5 1.34 11.28 1.62
CA LEU A 5 1.47 9.83 1.75
C LEU A 5 2.66 9.39 0.88
N LYS A 6 3.72 8.88 1.50
CA LYS A 6 4.85 8.33 0.77
C LYS A 6 4.64 6.83 0.59
N ILE A 7 4.61 6.38 -0.67
CA ILE A 7 4.49 4.96 -1.00
C ILE A 7 5.72 4.55 -1.79
N GLU A 8 6.40 3.52 -1.29
CA GLU A 8 7.58 2.95 -1.92
C GLU A 8 7.31 1.46 -2.19
N ILE A 9 7.68 0.97 -3.38
CA ILE A 9 7.71 -0.47 -3.68
C ILE A 9 9.17 -0.90 -3.58
N SER A 10 9.42 -1.97 -2.84
CA SER A 10 10.75 -2.53 -2.68
C SER A 10 10.68 -4.05 -2.61
N ASP A 11 11.83 -4.71 -2.58
CA ASP A 11 11.91 -6.11 -2.19
C ASP A 11 12.23 -6.28 -0.71
N THR A 12 11.68 -7.33 -0.13
CA THR A 12 12.12 -7.89 1.14
C THR A 12 13.50 -8.51 1.00
N ASN A 13 14.18 -8.76 2.11
CA ASN A 13 15.45 -9.52 2.13
C ASN A 13 15.37 -10.94 1.51
N ARG A 14 14.16 -11.45 1.24
CA ARG A 14 13.90 -12.73 0.58
C ARG A 14 13.55 -12.59 -0.90
N GLY A 15 13.71 -11.39 -1.49
CA GLY A 15 13.42 -11.12 -2.90
C GLY A 15 11.92 -11.13 -3.24
N LYS A 16 11.05 -10.93 -2.25
CA LYS A 16 9.61 -10.76 -2.47
C LYS A 16 9.21 -9.30 -2.38
N GLU A 17 8.38 -8.84 -3.30
CA GLU A 17 7.88 -7.47 -3.33
C GLU A 17 7.13 -7.10 -2.03
N GLN A 18 7.33 -5.87 -1.58
CA GLN A 18 6.65 -5.24 -0.46
C GLN A 18 6.34 -3.78 -0.78
N ILE A 19 5.30 -3.28 -0.13
CA ILE A 19 4.89 -1.88 -0.16
C ILE A 19 5.26 -1.28 1.20
N ILE A 20 6.04 -0.21 1.18
CA ILE A 20 6.43 0.55 2.35
C ILE A 20 5.67 1.87 2.32
N ILE A 21 4.98 2.17 3.41
CA ILE A 21 4.14 3.36 3.50
C ILE A 21 4.64 4.26 4.63
N ASN A 22 4.92 5.52 4.28
CA ASN A 22 5.52 6.54 5.16
C ASN A 22 6.79 6.04 5.88
N ARG A 23 7.52 5.09 5.28
CA ARG A 23 8.67 4.39 5.90
C ARG A 23 8.40 3.79 7.28
N LYS A 24 7.13 3.60 7.61
CA LYS A 24 6.65 3.14 8.93
C LYS A 24 5.94 1.81 8.83
N TYR A 25 5.23 1.58 7.73
CA TYR A 25 4.33 0.45 7.57
C TYR A 25 4.77 -0.43 6.42
N ASN A 26 5.06 -1.69 6.70
CA ASN A 26 5.46 -2.67 5.70
C ASN A 26 4.29 -3.60 5.39
N ILE A 27 4.01 -3.77 4.10
CA ILE A 27 2.92 -4.59 3.59
C ILE A 27 3.50 -5.52 2.54
N ASN A 28 3.61 -6.79 2.88
CA ASN A 28 4.29 -7.77 2.04
C ASN A 28 3.32 -8.43 1.07
N PHE A 29 3.83 -8.79 -0.10
CA PHE A 29 3.09 -9.67 -1.01
C PHE A 29 2.66 -10.95 -0.28
N SER A 30 1.38 -11.29 -0.43
CA SER A 30 0.77 -12.50 0.13
C SER A 30 0.52 -13.53 -0.97
N ASN A 31 -0.33 -13.21 -1.94
CA ASN A 31 -0.70 -14.11 -3.03
C ASN A 31 -1.40 -13.38 -4.18
N THR A 32 -1.49 -14.07 -5.32
CA THR A 32 -2.24 -13.62 -6.49
C THR A 32 -3.62 -14.30 -6.52
N ARG A 33 -4.65 -13.54 -6.87
CA ARG A 33 -6.03 -14.03 -7.07
C ARG A 33 -6.21 -14.57 -8.50
N LYS A 34 -7.32 -15.29 -8.73
CA LYS A 34 -7.69 -15.85 -10.05
C LYS A 34 -7.76 -14.80 -11.18
N ASN A 35 -8.10 -13.56 -10.85
CA ASN A 35 -8.17 -12.44 -11.80
C ASN A 35 -6.84 -11.66 -11.90
N ASN A 36 -5.72 -12.28 -11.55
CA ASN A 36 -4.36 -11.70 -11.54
C ASN A 36 -4.16 -10.51 -10.59
N SER A 37 -5.16 -10.13 -9.78
CA SER A 37 -4.95 -9.12 -8.74
C SER A 37 -4.10 -9.67 -7.60
N GLU A 38 -3.21 -8.84 -7.07
CA GLU A 38 -2.24 -9.20 -6.05
C GLU A 38 -2.69 -8.69 -4.69
N ILE A 39 -2.59 -9.54 -3.67
CA ILE A 39 -2.93 -9.20 -2.29
C ILE A 39 -1.64 -8.96 -1.51
N TYR A 40 -1.57 -7.80 -0.86
CA TYR A 40 -0.51 -7.43 0.06
C TYR A 40 -1.09 -7.36 1.47
N LYS A 41 -0.40 -7.94 2.45
CA LYS A 41 -0.83 -7.98 3.86
C LYS A 41 0.21 -7.33 4.75
N CYS A 42 -0.27 -6.52 5.70
CA CYS A 42 0.58 -5.83 6.64
C CYS A 42 1.39 -6.79 7.52
N THR A 43 2.71 -6.65 7.61
CA THR A 43 3.57 -7.58 8.35
C THR A 43 3.24 -7.71 9.84
N GLU A 44 2.60 -6.71 10.43
CA GLU A 44 2.14 -6.75 11.82
C GLU A 44 0.98 -7.75 12.06
N TYR A 45 0.45 -8.41 11.02
CA TYR A 45 -0.54 -9.50 11.18
C TYR A 45 -0.03 -10.66 12.06
N LYS A 46 1.30 -10.86 12.10
CA LYS A 46 1.96 -11.91 12.92
C LYS A 46 2.25 -11.46 14.35
N THR A 47 2.17 -10.15 14.62
CA THR A 47 2.48 -9.59 15.94
C THR A 47 1.26 -9.63 16.85
N LEU A 48 1.43 -9.26 18.11
CA LEU A 48 0.33 -9.15 19.08
C LEU A 48 -0.80 -8.23 18.59
N ASN A 49 -0.48 -7.24 17.73
CA ASN A 49 -1.44 -6.32 17.14
C ASN A 49 -2.43 -7.01 16.18
N LYS A 50 -2.12 -8.22 15.68
CA LYS A 50 -2.96 -9.01 14.76
C LYS A 50 -3.58 -8.17 13.64
N CYS A 51 -2.79 -7.27 13.07
CA CYS A 51 -3.29 -6.35 12.07
C CYS A 51 -3.90 -7.11 10.89
N LYS A 52 -5.11 -6.71 10.49
CA LYS A 52 -5.82 -7.29 9.35
C LYS A 52 -5.77 -6.39 8.11
N SER A 53 -4.96 -5.33 8.14
CA SER A 53 -4.84 -4.41 7.02
C SER A 53 -4.31 -5.11 5.78
N PHE A 54 -4.93 -4.84 4.64
CA PHE A 54 -4.49 -5.36 3.35
C PHE A 54 -4.74 -4.37 2.22
N ILE A 55 -3.94 -4.52 1.16
CA ILE A 55 -4.09 -3.81 -0.12
C ILE A 55 -4.27 -4.87 -1.21
N ILE A 56 -5.16 -4.59 -2.16
CA ILE A 56 -5.31 -5.36 -3.39
C ILE A 56 -4.93 -4.47 -4.55
N LEU A 57 -3.95 -4.90 -5.33
CA LEU A 57 -3.51 -4.26 -6.56
C LEU A 57 -4.00 -5.03 -7.79
N ASN A 58 -4.26 -4.37 -8.90
CA ASN A 58 -4.39 -5.05 -10.20
C ASN A 58 -3.03 -5.32 -10.85
N ASP A 59 -3.07 -5.91 -12.03
CA ASP A 59 -1.92 -6.18 -12.91
C ASP A 59 -1.09 -4.93 -13.25
N LYS A 60 -1.71 -3.74 -13.20
CA LYS A 60 -1.08 -2.44 -13.42
C LYS A 60 -0.62 -1.77 -12.12
N LYS A 61 -0.59 -2.50 -11.01
CA LYS A 61 -0.26 -2.00 -9.66
C LYS A 61 -1.20 -0.88 -9.16
N GLU A 62 -2.41 -0.81 -9.68
CA GLU A 62 -3.45 0.13 -9.22
C GLU A 62 -4.20 -0.44 -8.02
N ILE A 63 -4.47 0.38 -7.00
CA ILE A 63 -5.21 -0.05 -5.81
C ILE A 63 -6.67 -0.31 -6.19
N LEU A 64 -7.07 -1.58 -6.19
CA LEU A 64 -8.47 -2.00 -6.35
C LEU A 64 -9.24 -1.80 -5.04
N LYS A 65 -8.63 -2.20 -3.93
CA LYS A 65 -9.20 -2.13 -2.59
C LYS A 65 -8.11 -1.95 -1.55
N TYR A 66 -8.40 -1.17 -0.53
CA TYR A 66 -7.66 -1.10 0.72
C TYR A 66 -8.63 -1.30 1.87
N GLU A 67 -8.19 -2.02 2.89
CA GLU A 67 -8.91 -2.15 4.15
C GLU A 67 -7.89 -2.00 5.27
N GLY A 68 -8.09 -1.00 6.13
CA GLY A 68 -7.22 -0.71 7.27
C GLY A 68 -7.82 -1.26 8.56
N SER A 69 -6.98 -1.72 9.47
CA SER A 69 -7.37 -1.87 10.87
C SER A 69 -7.15 -0.55 11.61
N TYR A 70 -8.14 -0.14 12.40
CA TYR A 70 -8.17 1.10 13.21
C TYR A 70 -6.89 1.36 14.05
N TYR A 71 -6.19 0.30 14.44
CA TYR A 71 -5.00 0.39 15.31
C TYR A 71 -3.70 0.66 14.54
N HIS A 72 -3.67 0.45 13.23
CA HIS A 72 -2.41 0.46 12.48
C HIS A 72 -2.21 1.73 11.65
N LEU A 73 -3.27 2.26 11.05
CA LEU A 73 -3.20 3.39 10.13
C LEU A 73 -4.25 4.43 10.56
N GLU A 74 -3.81 5.67 10.76
CA GLU A 74 -4.68 6.75 11.22
C GLU A 74 -5.88 6.93 10.27
N LYS A 75 -7.03 7.35 10.80
CA LYS A 75 -8.28 7.54 10.03
C LYS A 75 -8.12 8.43 8.78
N GLY A 76 -7.17 9.36 8.78
CA GLY A 76 -6.83 10.19 7.61
C GLY A 76 -6.23 9.40 6.43
N PHE A 77 -5.74 8.19 6.67
CA PHE A 77 -5.12 7.29 5.69
C PHE A 77 -6.14 6.64 4.75
N GLU A 78 -7.29 6.20 5.27
CA GLU A 78 -8.36 5.63 4.44
C GLU A 78 -8.92 6.66 3.45
N VAL A 79 -9.10 7.90 3.93
CA VAL A 79 -9.52 9.04 3.11
C VAL A 79 -8.47 9.35 2.04
N SER A 80 -7.19 9.33 2.43
CA SER A 80 -6.04 9.54 1.55
C SER A 80 -5.96 8.50 0.43
N ILE A 81 -6.05 7.20 0.73
CA ILE A 81 -6.01 6.15 -0.31
C ILE A 81 -7.17 6.26 -1.28
N SER A 82 -8.38 6.55 -0.77
CA SER A 82 -9.57 6.71 -1.62
C SER A 82 -9.36 7.84 -2.64
N LEU A 83 -8.78 8.95 -2.20
CA LEU A 83 -8.46 10.11 -3.05
C LEU A 83 -7.29 9.84 -4.02
N THR A 84 -6.33 9.01 -3.59
CA THR A 84 -5.11 8.68 -4.35
C THR A 84 -5.31 7.55 -5.37
N LYS A 85 -6.45 6.83 -5.34
CA LYS A 85 -6.81 5.78 -6.30
C LYS A 85 -6.69 6.24 -7.77
N HIS A 86 -6.94 7.52 -8.03
CA HIS A 86 -6.82 8.12 -9.36
C HIS A 86 -5.42 8.68 -9.68
N LYS A 87 -4.58 9.02 -8.69
CA LYS A 87 -3.26 9.65 -8.87
C LYS A 87 -2.13 8.63 -9.12
N LEU A 88 -2.19 7.44 -8.51
CA LEU A 88 -1.17 6.39 -8.68
C LEU A 88 -1.01 5.91 -10.14
N LYS A 89 -2.11 5.95 -10.92
CA LYS A 89 -2.12 5.59 -12.35
C LYS A 89 -1.18 6.43 -13.20
N ASP A 90 -1.06 7.71 -12.90
CA ASP A 90 -0.26 8.66 -13.70
C ASP A 90 1.21 8.72 -13.23
N GLU A 91 1.47 8.40 -11.96
CA GLU A 91 2.81 8.44 -11.35
C GLU A 91 3.60 7.14 -11.51
N ILE A 92 3.00 5.96 -11.34
CA ILE A 92 3.66 4.65 -11.59
C ILE A 92 4.11 4.53 -13.06
N LYS A 93 3.36 5.14 -13.98
CA LYS A 93 3.71 5.17 -15.41
C LYS A 93 4.95 6.04 -15.71
N LYS A 94 5.38 6.88 -14.76
CA LYS A 94 6.48 7.85 -14.91
C LYS A 94 7.75 7.49 -14.15
N SER A 95 7.70 6.63 -13.14
CA SER A 95 8.90 6.36 -12.32
C SER A 95 9.00 4.89 -11.88
N SER A 96 10.21 4.38 -11.94
CA SER A 96 10.64 3.10 -11.36
C SER A 96 11.32 3.29 -9.99
N ASN A 97 11.15 4.43 -9.30
CA ASN A 97 11.74 4.68 -7.97
C ASN A 97 10.85 5.59 -7.10
N SER A 98 10.59 5.16 -5.85
CA SER A 98 9.96 5.84 -4.68
C SER A 98 9.13 7.13 -4.94
N PHE A 99 7.85 7.14 -4.52
CA PHE A 99 6.90 8.24 -4.76
C PHE A 99 6.49 9.02 -3.50
N ASP A 100 6.42 10.35 -3.63
CA ASP A 100 5.86 11.29 -2.66
C ASP A 100 4.51 11.81 -3.18
N ILE A 101 3.39 11.45 -2.53
CA ILE A 101 2.05 11.87 -2.96
C ILE A 101 1.54 13.01 -2.09
N ILE A 102 1.21 14.15 -2.71
CA ILE A 102 0.63 15.31 -2.04
C ILE A 102 -0.90 15.21 -1.99
N ILE A 103 -1.46 15.43 -0.81
CA ILE A 103 -2.89 15.39 -0.52
C ILE A 103 -3.33 16.77 -0.05
N ILE A 104 -4.07 17.45 -0.93
CA ILE A 104 -4.67 18.79 -0.75
C ILE A 104 -5.94 18.66 0.10
#